data_AF-A0A6C0J2X6-F1
#
_entry.id   AF-A0A6C0J2X6-F1
#
_cell.length_a   1.000
_cell.length_b   1.000
_cell.length_c   1.000
_cell.angle_alpha   90.00
_cell.angle_beta   90.00
_cell.angle_gamma   90.00
#
_symmetry.space_group_name_H-M   'P 1'
#
loop_
_entity.id
_entity.type
_entity.pdbx_description
1 polymer ?
#
loop_
_entity_poly.entity_id
_entity_poly.type
_entity_poly.pdbx_seq_one_letter_code
_entity_poly.pdbx_strand_id
1 'polypeptide(L)'
;MYGIILLNCYPVYLIFLFCFIYIMDKEIVEKILDCDKKHSLEYKWYCRKLDISSVNDSRLREIFNGIKISSFNYYNDNINAIINNKSLSIVCKICNCGDTALTTKCTDYSIKDLGKHFNKIANSGRGVLMCYDCGSTARAIFLNLIYEYRGVLTEIEKKRIRTLYNPERLLPIDALNEFYSVIKVIKEHCVFILSIGMDDFGHVLVMEKTIDDAGKERYIIYQSALNSYLTMDYIEYKNLALEKSGIKIEEFYRDMNYLIKTFNWTEKENVLFSKWFQFLPTSNVTNVKSFLYAWVSLDKRD
;
A
#
# COMPACT_ATOMS: atom_id res chain seq x y z
N MET A 1 -9.47 -35.12 -4.67
CA MET A 1 -9.28 -34.17 -5.77
C MET A 1 -10.57 -33.39 -5.96
N TYR A 2 -10.85 -32.45 -5.05
CA TYR A 2 -11.96 -31.50 -5.20
C TYR A 2 -11.33 -30.11 -5.17
N GLY A 3 -11.36 -29.47 -6.34
CA GLY A 3 -10.75 -28.18 -6.58
C GLY A 3 -11.47 -27.08 -5.83
N ILE A 4 -10.70 -26.34 -5.05
CA ILE A 4 -11.06 -25.02 -4.55
C ILE A 4 -11.11 -24.10 -5.77
N ILE A 5 -12.29 -23.99 -6.39
CA ILE A 5 -12.67 -22.84 -7.21
C ILE A 5 -13.51 -21.97 -6.28
N LEU A 6 -12.82 -21.16 -5.48
CA LEU A 6 -13.43 -20.10 -4.66
C LEU A 6 -12.94 -18.78 -5.20
N LEU A 7 -13.58 -18.29 -6.26
CA LEU A 7 -13.59 -16.89 -6.69
C LEU A 7 -14.65 -16.78 -7.80
N ASN A 8 -15.93 -16.62 -7.40
CA ASN A 8 -17.01 -15.93 -8.14
C ASN A 8 -18.46 -16.17 -7.60
N CYS A 9 -18.66 -16.67 -6.37
CA CYS A 9 -20.00 -16.75 -5.75
C CYS A 9 -20.02 -16.10 -4.36
N TYR A 10 -20.08 -14.77 -4.33
CA TYR A 10 -19.72 -13.98 -3.13
C TYR A 10 -20.80 -13.73 -2.04
N PRO A 11 -22.12 -13.97 -2.16
CA PRO A 11 -23.02 -13.76 -1.01
C PRO A 11 -23.26 -15.02 -0.17
N VAL A 12 -23.49 -16.18 -0.79
CA VAL A 12 -24.14 -17.31 -0.10
C VAL A 12 -23.15 -18.18 0.69
N TYR A 13 -21.92 -18.35 0.19
CA TYR A 13 -20.87 -19.09 0.90
C TYR A 13 -20.26 -18.29 2.07
N LEU A 14 -20.20 -16.95 1.93
CA LEU A 14 -19.82 -16.08 3.03
C LEU A 14 -20.81 -16.22 4.18
N ILE A 15 -22.12 -16.15 3.92
CA ILE A 15 -23.16 -16.24 4.96
C ILE A 15 -23.07 -17.55 5.76
N PHE A 16 -22.90 -18.70 5.10
CA PHE A 16 -22.79 -19.99 5.80
C PHE A 16 -21.48 -20.16 6.58
N LEU A 17 -20.36 -19.65 6.06
CA LEU A 17 -19.08 -19.63 6.78
C LEU A 17 -19.16 -18.67 7.98
N PHE A 18 -19.78 -17.49 7.81
CA PHE A 18 -19.99 -16.51 8.87
C PHE A 18 -20.91 -17.02 9.97
N CYS A 19 -21.99 -17.74 9.67
CA CYS A 19 -22.84 -18.35 10.70
C CYS A 19 -22.09 -19.38 11.55
N PHE A 20 -21.16 -20.15 10.96
CA PHE A 20 -20.37 -21.14 11.69
C PHE A 20 -19.24 -20.49 12.51
N ILE A 21 -18.53 -19.50 11.97
CA ILE A 21 -17.47 -18.81 12.71
C ILE A 21 -18.05 -17.91 13.82
N TYR A 22 -19.23 -17.31 13.63
CA TYR A 22 -19.90 -16.47 14.65
C TYR A 22 -20.16 -17.23 15.97
N ILE A 23 -20.39 -18.55 15.88
CA ILE A 23 -20.59 -19.41 17.06
C ILE A 23 -19.27 -19.71 17.78
N MET A 24 -18.13 -19.58 17.10
CA MET A 24 -16.86 -20.12 17.57
C MET A 24 -15.84 -19.07 18.02
N ASP A 25 -15.82 -17.89 17.42
CA ASP A 25 -15.07 -16.73 17.91
C ASP A 25 -15.66 -15.42 17.36
N LYS A 26 -16.72 -14.96 18.03
CA LYS A 26 -17.52 -13.79 17.64
C LYS A 26 -16.67 -12.54 17.42
N GLU A 27 -15.63 -12.34 18.24
CA GLU A 27 -14.79 -11.13 18.20
C GLU A 27 -14.01 -11.03 16.88
N ILE A 28 -13.43 -12.15 16.41
CA ILE A 28 -12.63 -12.18 15.18
C ILE A 28 -13.53 -11.95 13.96
N VAL A 29 -14.71 -12.56 13.96
CA VAL A 29 -15.72 -12.38 12.89
C VAL A 29 -16.18 -10.94 12.80
N GLU A 30 -16.56 -10.36 13.93
CA GLU A 30 -16.99 -8.96 14.00
C GLU A 30 -15.88 -8.03 13.53
N LYS A 31 -14.62 -8.32 13.88
CA LYS A 31 -13.47 -7.57 13.39
C LYS A 31 -13.26 -7.68 11.88
N ILE A 32 -13.37 -8.88 11.30
CA ILE A 32 -13.26 -9.07 9.85
C ILE A 32 -14.38 -8.31 9.12
N LEU A 33 -15.62 -8.44 9.59
CA LEU A 33 -16.77 -7.75 9.00
C LEU A 33 -16.66 -6.23 9.12
N ASP A 34 -16.22 -5.72 10.26
CA ASP A 34 -16.00 -4.28 10.46
C ASP A 34 -14.88 -3.75 9.55
N CYS A 35 -13.79 -4.51 9.42
CA CYS A 35 -12.71 -4.18 8.49
C CYS A 35 -13.21 -4.13 7.05
N ASP A 36 -13.97 -5.13 6.60
CA ASP A 36 -14.52 -5.17 5.24
C ASP A 36 -15.46 -4.00 4.97
N LYS A 37 -16.40 -3.72 5.90
CA LYS A 37 -17.32 -2.57 5.83
C LYS A 37 -16.58 -1.24 5.71
N LYS A 38 -15.42 -1.11 6.36
CA LYS A 38 -14.60 0.11 6.37
C LYS A 38 -13.50 0.10 5.31
N HIS A 39 -13.44 -0.89 4.42
CA HIS A 39 -12.36 -1.05 3.45
C HIS A 39 -10.96 -1.07 4.08
N SER A 40 -10.80 -1.75 5.21
CA SER A 40 -9.54 -1.92 5.93
C SER A 40 -9.01 -3.34 5.76
N LEU A 41 -7.70 -3.47 5.60
CA LEU A 41 -7.00 -4.76 5.55
C LEU A 41 -6.44 -5.21 6.91
N GLU A 42 -6.74 -4.47 8.00
CA GLU A 42 -6.23 -4.76 9.36
C GLU A 42 -6.53 -6.18 9.85
N TYR A 43 -7.59 -6.80 9.36
CA TYR A 43 -7.91 -8.20 9.67
C TYR A 43 -6.79 -9.16 9.25
N LYS A 44 -6.05 -8.88 8.16
CA LYS A 44 -4.90 -9.68 7.71
C LYS A 44 -3.80 -9.69 8.77
N TRP A 45 -3.47 -8.51 9.29
CA TRP A 45 -2.43 -8.39 10.32
C TRP A 45 -2.87 -9.00 11.64
N TYR A 46 -4.13 -8.84 12.02
CA TYR A 46 -4.69 -9.51 13.17
C TYR A 46 -4.53 -11.03 13.05
N CYS A 47 -4.94 -11.62 11.91
CA CYS A 47 -4.77 -13.05 11.67
C CYS A 47 -3.29 -13.48 11.75
N ARG A 48 -2.34 -12.71 11.21
CA ARG A 48 -0.91 -13.04 11.32
C ARG A 48 -0.40 -13.06 12.75
N LYS A 49 -0.89 -12.17 13.63
CA LYS A 49 -0.49 -12.10 15.04
C LYS A 49 -1.12 -13.17 15.93
N LEU A 50 -2.20 -13.83 15.48
CA LEU A 50 -2.81 -14.92 16.24
C LEU A 50 -1.84 -16.10 16.38
N ASP A 51 -1.64 -16.54 17.63
CA ASP A 51 -1.03 -17.82 17.92
C ASP A 51 -2.00 -18.92 17.48
N ILE A 52 -1.69 -19.57 16.36
CA ILE A 52 -2.58 -20.57 15.78
C ILE A 52 -2.71 -21.81 16.68
N SER A 53 -1.74 -22.05 17.55
CA SER A 53 -1.75 -23.17 18.49
C SER A 53 -2.78 -22.99 19.61
N SER A 54 -3.17 -21.74 19.91
CA SER A 54 -4.20 -21.44 20.89
C SER A 54 -5.63 -21.57 20.34
N VAL A 55 -5.79 -21.77 19.03
CA VAL A 55 -7.10 -21.98 18.39
C VAL A 55 -7.44 -23.46 18.44
N ASN A 56 -8.40 -23.86 19.27
CA ASN A 56 -8.74 -25.26 19.50
C ASN A 56 -9.35 -25.96 18.27
N ASP A 57 -10.10 -25.22 17.45
CA ASP A 57 -10.80 -25.79 16.29
C ASP A 57 -9.90 -25.89 15.05
N SER A 58 -9.83 -27.10 14.48
CA SER A 58 -9.01 -27.40 13.31
C SER A 58 -9.40 -26.63 12.03
N ARG A 59 -10.69 -26.41 11.80
CA ARG A 59 -11.18 -25.68 10.61
C ARG A 59 -10.89 -24.19 10.73
N LEU A 60 -11.06 -23.62 11.92
CA LEU A 60 -10.65 -22.23 12.17
C LEU A 60 -9.15 -22.04 11.98
N ARG A 61 -8.33 -23.00 12.42
CA ARG A 61 -6.88 -22.98 12.15
C ARG A 61 -6.59 -22.96 10.64
N GLU A 62 -7.28 -23.77 9.85
CA GLU A 62 -7.15 -23.79 8.39
C GLU A 62 -7.57 -22.46 7.77
N ILE A 63 -8.70 -21.88 8.20
CA ILE A 63 -9.19 -20.59 7.70
C ILE A 63 -8.19 -19.47 8.00
N PHE A 64 -7.72 -19.36 9.24
CA PHE A 64 -6.75 -18.31 9.62
C PHE A 64 -5.42 -18.50 8.90
N ASN A 65 -4.92 -19.74 8.78
CA ASN A 65 -3.72 -20.00 7.98
C ASN A 65 -3.92 -19.61 6.52
N GLY A 66 -5.08 -19.92 5.94
CA GLY A 66 -5.47 -19.49 4.60
C GLY A 66 -5.41 -17.97 4.44
N ILE A 67 -5.99 -17.21 5.38
CA ILE A 67 -5.98 -15.74 5.36
C ILE A 67 -4.54 -15.19 5.44
N LYS A 68 -3.68 -15.77 6.28
CA LYS A 68 -2.26 -15.34 6.45
C LYS A 68 -1.47 -15.44 5.15
N ILE A 69 -1.66 -16.53 4.40
CA ILE A 69 -0.87 -16.87 3.22
C ILE A 69 -1.53 -16.47 1.88
N SER A 70 -2.79 -16.04 1.87
CA SER A 70 -3.53 -15.91 0.60
C SER A 70 -2.88 -14.94 -0.39
N SER A 71 -2.25 -13.85 0.08
CA SER A 71 -1.55 -12.91 -0.80
C SER A 71 -0.32 -13.51 -1.48
N PHE A 72 0.29 -14.54 -0.87
CA PHE A 72 1.40 -15.30 -1.44
C PHE A 72 0.89 -16.38 -2.39
N ASN A 73 -0.25 -17.00 -2.09
CA ASN A 73 -0.94 -17.88 -3.04
C ASN A 73 -1.35 -17.10 -4.29
N TYR A 74 -1.95 -15.91 -4.12
CA TYR A 74 -2.29 -15.01 -5.21
C TYR A 74 -1.08 -14.69 -6.10
N TYR A 75 0.09 -14.42 -5.50
CA TYR A 75 1.32 -14.22 -6.25
C TYR A 75 1.68 -15.45 -7.10
N ASN A 76 1.66 -16.65 -6.50
CA ASN A 76 2.00 -17.89 -7.19
C ASN A 76 1.01 -18.21 -8.32
N ASP A 77 -0.29 -18.05 -8.07
CA ASP A 77 -1.36 -18.30 -9.03
C ASP A 77 -1.30 -17.34 -10.23
N ASN A 78 -0.77 -16.13 -10.02
CA ASN A 78 -0.70 -15.08 -11.04
C ASN A 78 0.75 -14.76 -11.47
N ILE A 79 1.70 -15.65 -11.21
CA ILE A 79 3.13 -15.37 -11.38
C ILE A 79 3.48 -14.91 -12.79
N ASN A 80 2.86 -15.50 -13.82
CA ASN A 80 3.08 -15.12 -15.22
C ASN A 80 2.60 -13.69 -15.51
N ALA A 81 1.42 -13.31 -15.01
CA ALA A 81 0.90 -11.95 -15.17
C ALA A 81 1.78 -10.93 -14.43
N ILE A 82 2.28 -11.30 -13.24
CA ILE A 82 3.18 -10.46 -12.44
C ILE A 82 4.54 -10.28 -13.13
N ILE A 83 5.16 -11.35 -13.63
CA ILE A 83 6.47 -11.27 -14.30
C ILE A 83 6.37 -10.47 -15.61
N ASN A 84 5.27 -10.62 -16.35
CA ASN A 84 5.03 -9.88 -17.60
C ASN A 84 4.73 -8.39 -17.36
N ASN A 85 4.44 -7.98 -16.12
CA ASN A 85 4.33 -6.59 -15.73
C ASN A 85 5.62 -6.15 -15.01
N LYS A 86 6.46 -5.37 -15.70
CA LYS A 86 7.78 -4.97 -15.17
C LYS A 86 7.68 -4.31 -13.79
N SER A 87 6.81 -3.31 -13.59
CA SER A 87 6.64 -2.64 -12.30
C SER A 87 6.19 -3.60 -11.20
N LEU A 88 5.20 -4.44 -11.49
CA LEU A 88 4.68 -5.38 -10.49
C LEU A 88 5.72 -6.46 -10.14
N SER A 89 6.48 -6.94 -11.12
CA SER A 89 7.61 -7.85 -10.91
C SER A 89 8.66 -7.23 -9.98
N ILE A 90 9.05 -5.97 -10.22
CA ILE A 90 10.01 -5.23 -9.38
C ILE A 90 9.49 -5.09 -7.94
N VAL A 91 8.23 -4.67 -7.78
CA VAL A 91 7.60 -4.47 -6.46
C VAL A 91 7.48 -5.80 -5.71
N CYS A 92 6.96 -6.84 -6.36
CA CYS A 92 6.80 -8.15 -5.73
C CYS A 92 8.16 -8.74 -5.34
N LYS A 93 9.21 -8.58 -6.16
CA LYS A 93 10.55 -9.14 -5.85
C LYS A 93 11.11 -8.65 -4.52
N ILE A 94 10.89 -7.38 -4.15
CA ILE A 94 11.36 -6.82 -2.87
C ILE A 94 10.38 -7.04 -1.71
N CYS A 95 9.10 -7.33 -2.00
CA CYS A 95 8.08 -7.51 -0.97
C CYS A 95 7.68 -8.97 -0.71
N ASN A 96 8.11 -9.90 -1.57
CA ASN A 96 7.83 -11.33 -1.48
C ASN A 96 9.07 -12.09 -1.00
N CYS A 97 9.41 -11.98 0.28
CA CYS A 97 10.45 -12.82 0.87
C CYS A 97 9.82 -14.08 1.50
N GLY A 98 10.46 -15.24 1.35
CA GLY A 98 9.89 -16.53 1.80
C GLY A 98 9.43 -16.55 3.26
N ASP A 99 10.07 -15.75 4.12
CA ASP A 99 9.73 -15.63 5.55
C ASP A 99 8.55 -14.67 5.86
N THR A 100 8.15 -13.80 4.91
CA THR A 100 7.07 -12.81 5.14
C THR A 100 5.66 -13.38 5.04
N ALA A 101 5.50 -14.56 4.44
CA ALA A 101 4.19 -15.22 4.34
C ALA A 101 3.61 -15.59 5.72
N LEU A 102 4.49 -15.96 6.65
CA LEU A 102 4.11 -16.52 7.95
C LEU A 102 4.63 -15.70 9.13
N THR A 103 5.44 -14.66 8.90
CA THR A 103 6.00 -13.86 9.98
C THR A 103 5.83 -12.35 9.72
N THR A 104 5.69 -11.59 10.80
CA THR A 104 5.78 -10.12 10.77
C THR A 104 7.23 -9.64 10.78
N LYS A 105 8.22 -10.55 10.69
CA LYS A 105 9.65 -10.26 10.77
C LYS A 105 10.30 -10.54 9.43
N CYS A 106 10.46 -9.52 8.61
CA CYS A 106 11.26 -9.63 7.40
C CYS A 106 12.75 -9.42 7.71
N THR A 107 13.57 -10.31 7.16
CA THR A 107 15.04 -10.31 7.26
C THR A 107 15.70 -9.68 6.03
N ASP A 108 14.93 -9.19 5.06
CA ASP A 108 15.48 -8.56 3.85
C ASP A 108 16.10 -7.20 4.18
N TYR A 109 17.43 -7.20 4.26
CA TYR A 109 18.24 -6.01 4.53
C TYR A 109 18.13 -4.95 3.43
N SER A 110 17.70 -5.31 2.21
CA SER A 110 17.60 -4.38 1.09
C SER A 110 16.56 -3.28 1.34
N ILE A 111 15.41 -3.59 1.96
CA ILE A 111 14.39 -2.59 2.31
C ILE A 111 14.98 -1.55 3.27
N LYS A 112 15.70 -2.02 4.29
CA LYS A 112 16.29 -1.16 5.30
C LYS A 112 17.38 -0.26 4.70
N ASP A 113 18.21 -0.80 3.81
CA ASP A 113 19.30 -0.04 3.21
C ASP A 113 18.81 0.94 2.15
N LEU A 114 17.83 0.56 1.33
CA LEU A 114 17.14 1.49 0.43
C LEU A 114 16.40 2.59 1.20
N GLY A 115 15.73 2.25 2.31
CA GLY A 115 15.09 3.22 3.20
C GLY A 115 16.06 4.25 3.75
N LYS A 116 17.24 3.80 4.23
CA LYS A 116 18.32 4.71 4.68
C LYS A 116 18.86 5.55 3.54
N HIS A 117 19.02 4.97 2.35
CA HIS A 117 19.51 5.69 1.18
C HIS A 117 18.56 6.82 0.77
N PHE A 118 17.26 6.55 0.74
CA PHE A 118 16.25 7.59 0.52
C PHE A 118 16.33 8.68 1.58
N ASN A 119 16.40 8.33 2.87
CA ASN A 119 16.50 9.30 3.95
C ASN A 119 17.72 10.22 3.81
N LYS A 120 18.87 9.69 3.35
CA LYS A 120 20.06 10.50 3.04
C LYS A 120 19.82 11.48 1.88
N ILE A 121 19.09 11.07 0.85
CA ILE A 121 18.72 11.94 -0.29
C ILE A 121 17.80 13.06 0.21
N ALA A 122 16.69 12.68 0.85
CA ALA A 122 15.65 13.58 1.31
C ALA A 122 16.02 14.41 2.55
N ASN A 123 17.18 14.15 3.17
CA ASN A 123 17.57 14.74 4.45
C ASN A 123 16.53 14.48 5.56
N SER A 124 16.01 13.25 5.63
CA SER A 124 14.99 12.85 6.59
C SER A 124 15.60 12.10 7.78
N GLY A 125 15.29 12.56 8.99
CA GLY A 125 15.66 11.87 10.25
C GLY A 125 14.72 10.73 10.65
N ARG A 126 13.73 10.37 9.82
CA ARG A 126 12.75 9.33 10.18
C ARG A 126 13.40 7.96 10.33
N GLY A 127 12.97 7.19 11.32
CA GLY A 127 13.40 5.80 11.49
C GLY A 127 13.08 4.93 10.28
N VAL A 128 13.90 3.91 10.07
CA VAL A 128 13.69 2.86 9.06
C VAL A 128 13.49 1.53 9.78
N LEU A 129 12.35 0.92 9.54
CA LEU A 129 11.93 -0.38 10.06
C LEU A 129 12.10 -1.45 8.96
N MET A 130 11.19 -2.43 8.88
CA MET A 130 11.22 -3.54 7.92
C MET A 130 10.03 -3.48 6.94
N CYS A 131 9.72 -4.59 6.25
CA CYS A 131 8.70 -4.69 5.19
C CYS A 131 7.25 -4.33 5.61
N TYR A 132 6.97 -4.29 6.90
CA TYR A 132 5.64 -4.00 7.44
C TYR A 132 5.43 -2.50 7.71
N ASP A 133 6.47 -1.67 7.55
CA ASP A 133 6.37 -0.23 7.76
C ASP A 133 6.13 0.51 6.44
N CYS A 134 5.06 1.31 6.41
CA CYS A 134 4.66 2.07 5.22
C CYS A 134 5.82 2.91 4.67
N GLY A 135 6.55 3.61 5.55
CA GLY A 135 7.65 4.49 5.17
C GLY A 135 8.85 3.73 4.60
N SER A 136 9.28 2.67 5.25
CA SER A 136 10.45 1.88 4.84
C SER A 136 10.20 1.18 3.52
N THR A 137 9.04 0.52 3.39
CA THR A 137 8.64 -0.19 2.18
C THR A 137 8.40 0.76 1.00
N ALA A 138 7.71 1.89 1.20
CA ALA A 138 7.48 2.86 0.12
C ALA A 138 8.80 3.44 -0.42
N ARG A 139 9.76 3.76 0.45
CA ARG A 139 11.09 4.26 0.02
C ARG A 139 11.86 3.21 -0.77
N ALA A 140 11.81 1.95 -0.33
CA ALA A 140 12.43 0.84 -1.04
C ALA A 140 11.80 0.63 -2.42
N ILE A 141 10.46 0.58 -2.51
CA ILE A 141 9.73 0.48 -3.78
C ILE A 141 10.09 1.63 -4.71
N PHE A 142 10.06 2.87 -4.22
CA PHE A 142 10.36 4.07 -5.00
C PHE A 142 11.75 4.01 -5.64
N LEU A 143 12.78 3.69 -4.85
CA LEU A 143 14.16 3.60 -5.35
C LEU A 143 14.37 2.39 -6.27
N ASN A 144 13.75 1.26 -5.95
CA ASN A 144 13.94 0.04 -6.73
C ASN A 144 13.29 0.13 -8.12
N LEU A 145 12.10 0.76 -8.21
CA LEU A 145 11.49 1.08 -9.50
C LEU A 145 12.41 1.95 -10.37
N ILE A 146 13.02 2.99 -9.79
CA ILE A 146 13.95 3.87 -10.52
C ILE A 146 15.17 3.08 -11.04
N TYR A 147 15.76 2.27 -10.16
CA TYR A 147 16.95 1.48 -10.47
C TYR A 147 16.70 0.47 -11.60
N GLU A 148 15.62 -0.30 -11.52
CA GLU A 148 15.31 -1.36 -12.48
C GLU A 148 14.78 -0.82 -13.82
N TYR A 149 14.23 0.40 -13.84
CA TYR A 149 13.81 1.06 -15.08
C TYR A 149 14.97 1.69 -15.85
N ARG A 150 15.82 2.47 -15.16
CA ARG A 150 16.83 3.31 -15.82
C ARG A 150 18.12 3.52 -15.04
N GLY A 151 18.31 2.84 -13.91
CA GLY A 151 19.52 2.92 -13.09
C GLY A 151 19.48 4.03 -12.03
N VAL A 152 20.60 4.73 -11.86
CA VAL A 152 20.81 5.59 -10.68
C VAL A 152 20.18 6.98 -10.82
N LEU A 153 19.81 7.56 -9.67
CA LEU A 153 19.37 8.96 -9.58
C LEU A 153 20.50 9.93 -9.94
N THR A 154 20.18 10.94 -10.75
CA THR A 154 21.07 12.09 -11.00
C THR A 154 21.10 13.04 -9.81
N GLU A 155 22.15 13.86 -9.71
CA GLU A 155 22.25 14.88 -8.63
C GLU A 155 21.12 15.92 -8.70
N ILE A 156 20.65 16.26 -9.90
CA ILE A 156 19.49 17.15 -10.10
C ILE A 156 18.24 16.54 -9.47
N GLU A 157 18.03 15.25 -9.64
CA GLU A 157 16.88 14.54 -9.08
C GLU A 157 16.99 14.37 -7.57
N LYS A 158 18.18 14.06 -7.06
CA LYS A 158 18.41 14.02 -5.60
C LYS A 158 18.12 15.37 -4.97
N LYS A 159 18.57 16.46 -5.59
CA LYS A 159 18.26 17.83 -5.16
C LYS A 159 16.75 18.10 -5.21
N ARG A 160 16.08 17.72 -6.31
CA ARG A 160 14.63 17.88 -6.45
C ARG A 160 13.86 17.08 -5.39
N ILE A 161 14.23 15.82 -5.13
CA ILE A 161 13.63 14.99 -4.08
C ILE A 161 13.79 15.67 -2.73
N ARG A 162 15.00 16.13 -2.39
CA ARG A 162 15.27 16.85 -1.15
C ARG A 162 14.40 18.10 -0.99
N THR A 163 14.24 18.87 -2.07
CA THR A 163 13.40 20.06 -2.05
C THR A 163 11.92 19.68 -1.88
N LEU A 164 11.38 18.85 -2.77
CA LEU A 164 9.94 18.56 -2.81
C LEU A 164 9.45 17.77 -1.59
N TYR A 165 10.30 16.89 -1.03
CA TYR A 165 9.99 16.06 0.13
C TYR A 165 10.37 16.70 1.48
N ASN A 166 10.43 18.05 1.53
CA ASN A 166 10.67 18.80 2.75
C ASN A 166 9.34 19.28 3.37
N PRO A 167 9.01 18.92 4.64
CA PRO A 167 7.78 19.35 5.31
C PRO A 167 7.64 20.85 5.53
N GLU A 168 8.73 21.61 5.50
CA GLU A 168 8.71 23.06 5.68
C GLU A 168 8.45 23.82 4.37
N ARG A 169 8.40 23.12 3.23
CA ARG A 169 8.32 23.78 1.91
C ARG A 169 6.97 24.43 1.64
N LEU A 170 5.88 23.75 1.97
CA LEU A 170 4.52 24.15 1.64
C LEU A 170 3.53 23.69 2.70
N LEU A 171 2.41 24.41 2.81
CA LEU A 171 1.24 23.93 3.52
C LEU A 171 0.67 22.67 2.82
N PRO A 172 -0.02 21.77 3.54
CA PRO A 172 -0.50 20.51 2.97
C PRO A 172 -1.36 20.67 1.71
N ILE A 173 -2.24 21.68 1.70
CA ILE A 173 -3.13 21.92 0.56
C ILE A 173 -2.38 22.42 -0.67
N ASP A 174 -1.37 23.27 -0.49
CA ASP A 174 -0.55 23.80 -1.59
C ASP A 174 0.32 22.69 -2.19
N ALA A 175 0.87 21.82 -1.35
CA ALA A 175 1.62 20.66 -1.78
C ALA A 175 0.76 19.66 -2.57
N LEU A 176 -0.51 19.44 -2.17
CA LEU A 176 -1.46 18.62 -2.93
C LEU A 176 -1.77 19.24 -4.30
N ASN A 177 -2.02 20.55 -4.34
CA ASN A 177 -2.33 21.26 -5.58
C ASN A 177 -1.15 21.21 -6.57
N GLU A 178 0.07 21.37 -6.06
CA GLU A 178 1.28 21.27 -6.88
C GLU A 178 1.50 19.83 -7.37
N PHE A 179 1.36 18.83 -6.49
CA PHE A 179 1.42 17.41 -6.87
C PHE A 179 0.44 17.12 -8.02
N TYR A 180 -0.82 17.53 -7.85
CA TYR A 180 -1.87 17.28 -8.83
C TYR A 180 -1.60 17.99 -10.16
N SER A 181 -1.10 19.23 -10.13
CA SER A 181 -0.67 19.94 -11.34
C SER A 181 0.47 19.22 -12.06
N VAL A 182 1.49 18.78 -11.31
CA VAL A 182 2.66 18.07 -11.85
C VAL A 182 2.26 16.73 -12.48
N ILE A 183 1.50 15.90 -11.77
CA ILE A 183 1.15 14.56 -12.25
C ILE A 183 0.27 14.59 -13.50
N LYS A 184 -0.54 15.65 -13.70
CA LYS A 184 -1.37 15.86 -14.90
C LYS A 184 -0.56 16.30 -16.12
N VAL A 185 0.50 17.09 -15.89
CA VAL A 185 1.34 17.67 -16.96
C VAL A 185 2.36 16.68 -17.49
N ILE A 186 2.99 15.87 -16.62
CA ILE A 186 4.01 14.90 -17.05
C ILE A 186 3.41 13.92 -18.06
N LYS A 187 4.04 13.77 -19.23
CA LYS A 187 3.60 12.84 -20.31
C LYS A 187 4.50 11.61 -20.44
N GLU A 188 5.25 11.32 -19.39
CA GLU A 188 6.21 10.24 -19.31
C GLU A 188 5.78 9.22 -18.25
N HIS A 189 6.32 8.01 -18.33
CA HIS A 189 6.23 7.05 -17.23
C HIS A 189 6.98 7.63 -16.04
N CYS A 190 6.33 7.78 -14.88
CA CYS A 190 6.99 8.30 -13.69
C CYS A 190 6.50 7.63 -12.40
N VAL A 191 7.33 7.72 -11.37
CA VAL A 191 7.02 7.25 -10.02
C VAL A 191 7.03 8.42 -9.05
N PHE A 192 6.05 8.42 -8.15
CA PHE A 192 5.88 9.37 -7.07
C PHE A 192 5.97 8.64 -5.74
N ILE A 193 6.60 9.27 -4.76
CA ILE A 193 6.46 8.90 -3.35
C ILE A 193 5.67 10.01 -2.67
N LEU A 194 4.62 9.63 -1.94
CA LEU A 194 3.70 10.53 -1.26
C LEU A 194 3.73 10.25 0.23
N SER A 195 3.68 11.29 1.07
CA SER A 195 3.53 11.18 2.51
C SER A 195 2.40 12.08 2.98
N ILE A 196 1.49 11.54 3.77
CA ILE A 196 0.50 12.32 4.53
C ILE A 196 0.83 12.18 6.01
N GLY A 197 0.93 13.31 6.72
CA GLY A 197 1.10 13.33 8.17
C GLY A 197 -0.11 13.96 8.82
N MET A 198 -0.66 13.29 9.82
CA MET A 198 -1.73 13.77 10.68
C MET A 198 -1.11 14.05 12.06
N ASP A 199 -1.89 13.95 13.14
CA ASP A 199 -1.44 14.26 14.50
C ASP A 199 -0.27 13.39 14.97
N ASP A 200 -0.54 12.20 15.51
CA ASP A 200 0.47 11.28 16.04
C ASP A 200 0.84 10.16 15.05
N PHE A 201 0.20 10.12 13.88
CA PHE A 201 0.48 9.14 12.84
C PHE A 201 0.56 9.75 11.44
N GLY A 202 1.07 8.95 10.50
CA GLY A 202 1.24 9.31 9.11
C GLY A 202 1.26 8.08 8.24
N HIS A 203 1.20 8.29 6.93
CA HIS A 203 1.31 7.23 5.96
C HIS A 203 2.16 7.63 4.78
N VAL A 204 2.88 6.67 4.21
CA VAL A 204 3.70 6.85 3.01
C VAL A 204 3.30 5.80 1.98
N LEU A 205 3.08 6.24 0.75
CA LEU A 205 2.76 5.34 -0.37
C LEU A 205 3.58 5.72 -1.61
N VAL A 206 3.64 4.78 -2.56
CA VAL A 206 4.17 5.02 -3.90
C VAL A 206 3.00 5.06 -4.87
N MET A 207 3.00 6.06 -5.76
CA MET A 207 2.10 6.11 -6.90
C MET A 207 2.91 6.07 -8.18
N GLU A 208 2.62 5.13 -9.05
CA GLU A 208 3.20 5.03 -10.37
C GLU A 208 2.21 5.53 -11.42
N LYS A 209 2.68 6.39 -12.32
CA LYS A 209 1.98 6.80 -13.53
C LYS A 209 2.59 6.04 -14.70
N THR A 210 1.86 5.09 -15.25
CA THR A 210 2.23 4.38 -16.49
C THR A 210 1.49 4.98 -17.68
N ILE A 211 2.08 4.87 -18.86
CA ILE A 211 1.46 5.28 -20.13
C ILE A 211 1.52 4.07 -21.05
N ASP A 212 0.37 3.67 -21.60
CA ASP A 212 0.32 2.57 -22.57
C ASP A 212 0.69 3.04 -23.99
N ASP A 213 0.82 2.10 -24.92
CA ASP A 213 1.18 2.39 -26.32
C ASP A 213 0.16 3.31 -27.03
N ALA A 214 -1.06 3.43 -26.50
CA ALA A 214 -2.09 4.34 -27.00
C ALA A 214 -2.03 5.73 -26.33
N GLY A 215 -1.02 5.98 -25.48
CA GLY A 215 -0.86 7.23 -24.74
C GLY A 215 -1.82 7.37 -23.55
N LYS A 216 -2.52 6.31 -23.16
CA LYS A 216 -3.48 6.35 -22.06
C LYS A 216 -2.75 6.26 -20.72
N GLU A 217 -3.00 7.25 -19.88
CA GLU A 217 -2.45 7.32 -18.53
C GLU A 217 -3.17 6.32 -17.60
N ARG A 218 -2.39 5.62 -16.78
CA ARG A 218 -2.88 4.77 -15.70
C ARG A 218 -2.09 5.07 -14.43
N TYR A 219 -2.79 5.07 -13.29
CA TYR A 219 -2.22 5.37 -11.98
C TYR A 219 -2.34 4.14 -11.07
N ILE A 220 -1.24 3.69 -10.50
CA ILE A 220 -1.18 2.50 -9.63
C ILE A 220 -0.60 2.91 -8.29
N ILE A 221 -1.21 2.47 -7.18
CA ILE A 221 -0.67 2.69 -5.84
C ILE A 221 0.00 1.41 -5.35
N TYR A 222 1.15 1.55 -4.70
CA TYR A 222 1.79 0.53 -3.89
C TYR A 222 1.94 1.04 -2.45
N GLN A 223 1.44 0.28 -1.49
CA GLN A 223 1.50 0.65 -0.08
C GLN A 223 1.48 -0.56 0.84
N SER A 224 1.94 -0.37 2.07
CA SER A 224 1.78 -1.24 3.23
C SER A 224 1.42 -0.34 4.40
N ALA A 225 0.89 -0.89 5.49
CA ALA A 225 0.60 -0.11 6.69
C ALA A 225 1.07 -0.83 7.95
N LEU A 226 1.80 -0.09 8.80
CA LEU A 226 2.34 -0.59 10.05
C LEU A 226 1.21 -1.09 10.93
N ASN A 227 1.31 -2.35 11.34
CA ASN A 227 0.30 -3.04 12.12
C ASN A 227 -1.05 -3.30 11.43
N SER A 228 -1.12 -3.18 10.09
CA SER A 228 -2.38 -3.36 9.36
C SER A 228 -2.27 -4.34 8.20
N TYR A 229 -1.31 -4.19 7.28
CA TYR A 229 -1.16 -5.10 6.13
C TYR A 229 0.19 -4.94 5.41
N LEU A 230 0.60 -5.99 4.70
CA LEU A 230 1.80 -6.02 3.85
C LEU A 230 1.49 -5.53 2.43
N THR A 231 2.50 -5.10 1.67
CA THR A 231 2.29 -4.70 0.26
C THR A 231 1.73 -5.82 -0.60
N MET A 232 2.09 -7.08 -0.33
CA MET A 232 1.49 -8.24 -1.01
C MET A 232 -0.02 -8.36 -0.75
N ASP A 233 -0.50 -8.00 0.44
CA ASP A 233 -1.94 -7.99 0.73
C ASP A 233 -2.67 -6.92 -0.06
N TYR A 234 -2.05 -5.75 -0.21
CA TYR A 234 -2.61 -4.68 -1.03
C TYR A 234 -2.67 -5.07 -2.51
N ILE A 235 -1.63 -5.73 -3.02
CA ILE A 235 -1.56 -6.24 -4.39
C ILE A 235 -2.69 -7.25 -4.66
N GLU A 236 -2.89 -8.21 -3.75
CA GLU A 236 -4.00 -9.16 -3.80
C GLU A 236 -5.35 -8.42 -3.74
N TYR A 237 -5.56 -7.55 -2.76
CA TYR A 237 -6.83 -6.85 -2.55
C TYR A 237 -7.25 -6.00 -3.74
N LYS A 238 -6.31 -5.32 -4.39
CA LYS A 238 -6.56 -4.55 -5.61
C LYS A 238 -6.49 -5.38 -6.89
N ASN A 239 -6.23 -6.68 -6.79
CA ASN A 239 -6.06 -7.61 -7.90
C ASN A 239 -5.10 -7.08 -8.98
N LEU A 240 -3.96 -6.50 -8.57
CA LEU A 240 -3.09 -5.72 -9.47
C LEU A 240 -2.46 -6.54 -10.60
N ALA A 241 -2.41 -7.87 -10.50
CA ALA A 241 -1.92 -8.72 -11.58
C ALA A 241 -2.89 -8.78 -12.77
N LEU A 242 -4.19 -8.62 -12.53
CA LEU A 242 -5.24 -8.79 -13.54
C LEU A 242 -5.98 -7.48 -13.86
N GLU A 243 -6.18 -6.62 -12.87
CA GLU A 243 -6.87 -5.34 -13.03
C GLU A 243 -6.00 -4.35 -13.80
N LYS A 244 -6.58 -3.66 -14.79
CA LYS A 244 -5.87 -2.74 -15.71
C LYS A 244 -6.29 -1.28 -15.58
N SER A 245 -7.38 -0.98 -14.89
CA SER A 245 -7.96 0.38 -14.87
C SER A 245 -7.16 1.39 -14.05
N GLY A 246 -6.41 0.94 -13.04
CA GLY A 246 -5.74 1.84 -12.09
C GLY A 246 -6.73 2.71 -11.32
N ILE A 247 -6.23 3.75 -10.65
CA ILE A 247 -7.08 4.73 -9.94
C ILE A 247 -7.42 5.92 -10.84
N LYS A 248 -8.53 6.60 -10.53
CA LYS A 248 -8.88 7.89 -11.12
C LYS A 248 -8.18 9.01 -10.35
N ILE A 249 -7.20 9.66 -10.97
CA ILE A 249 -6.42 10.72 -10.29
C ILE A 249 -7.28 11.90 -9.85
N GLU A 250 -8.35 12.22 -10.59
CA GLU A 250 -9.33 13.26 -10.24
C GLU A 250 -10.07 12.95 -8.94
N GLU A 251 -10.43 11.67 -8.78
CA GLU A 251 -11.12 11.19 -7.59
C GLU A 251 -10.19 11.23 -6.38
N PHE A 252 -8.95 10.77 -6.55
CA PHE A 252 -7.92 10.86 -5.52
C PHE A 252 -7.68 12.30 -5.08
N TYR A 253 -7.49 13.22 -6.03
CA TYR A 253 -7.27 14.63 -5.70
C TYR A 253 -8.46 15.24 -4.96
N ARG A 254 -9.68 15.05 -5.44
CA ARG A 254 -10.89 15.59 -4.79
C ARG A 254 -11.03 15.07 -3.36
N ASP A 255 -10.87 13.76 -3.17
CA ASP A 255 -11.04 13.12 -1.88
C ASP A 255 -9.92 13.53 -0.90
N MET A 256 -8.66 13.62 -1.36
CA MET A 256 -7.54 14.13 -0.55
C MET A 256 -7.70 15.61 -0.21
N ASN A 257 -8.20 16.43 -1.15
CA ASN A 257 -8.46 17.86 -0.92
C ASN A 257 -9.49 18.05 0.19
N TYR A 258 -10.54 17.22 0.19
CA TYR A 258 -11.53 17.19 1.25
C TYR A 258 -10.93 16.78 2.60
N LEU A 259 -10.17 15.68 2.65
CA LEU A 259 -9.53 15.21 3.88
C LEU A 259 -8.56 16.26 4.47
N ILE A 260 -7.77 16.93 3.63
CA ILE A 260 -6.80 17.95 4.07
C ILE A 260 -7.48 19.21 4.63
N LYS A 261 -8.62 19.62 4.07
CA LYS A 261 -9.35 20.83 4.50
C LYS A 261 -10.25 20.61 5.72
N THR A 262 -10.63 19.36 5.99
CA THR A 262 -11.54 19.03 7.08
C THR A 262 -10.81 18.98 8.42
N PHE A 263 -11.35 19.69 9.41
CA PHE A 263 -10.94 19.61 10.81
C PHE A 263 -11.83 18.61 11.55
N ASN A 264 -11.26 17.95 12.57
CA ASN A 264 -11.92 17.00 13.46
C ASN A 264 -12.69 15.92 12.69
N TRP A 265 -11.94 15.01 12.08
CA TRP A 265 -12.50 13.95 11.25
C TRP A 265 -13.55 13.13 12.00
N THR A 266 -14.64 12.84 11.30
CA THR A 266 -15.71 11.95 11.75
C THR A 266 -15.57 10.59 11.09
N GLU A 267 -16.53 9.69 11.32
CA GLU A 267 -16.61 8.40 10.63
C GLU A 267 -16.56 8.54 9.10
N LYS A 268 -17.18 9.59 8.54
CA LYS A 268 -17.17 9.86 7.10
C LYS A 268 -15.76 10.04 6.55
N GLU A 269 -14.95 10.88 7.20
CA GLU A 269 -13.57 11.13 6.80
C GLU A 269 -12.70 9.90 7.03
N ASN A 270 -12.93 9.16 8.12
CA ASN A 270 -12.19 7.93 8.41
C ASN A 270 -12.45 6.84 7.36
N VAL A 271 -13.69 6.68 6.89
CA VAL A 271 -14.04 5.77 5.79
C VAL A 271 -13.39 6.23 4.49
N LEU A 272 -13.41 7.54 4.20
CA LEU A 272 -12.76 8.09 3.01
C LEU A 272 -11.24 7.94 3.05
N PHE A 273 -10.61 8.07 4.21
CA PHE A 273 -9.20 7.75 4.44
C PHE A 273 -8.93 6.28 4.15
N SER A 274 -9.71 5.38 4.76
CA SER A 274 -9.55 3.94 4.61
C SER A 274 -9.77 3.47 3.16
N LYS A 275 -10.66 4.10 2.40
CA LYS A 275 -10.78 3.87 0.94
C LYS A 275 -9.44 4.01 0.22
N TRP A 276 -8.62 5.00 0.57
CA TRP A 276 -7.35 5.26 -0.11
C TRP A 276 -6.19 4.49 0.51
N PHE A 277 -6.15 4.35 1.83
CA PHE A 277 -5.02 3.81 2.56
C PHE A 277 -5.22 2.40 3.12
N GLN A 278 -6.44 1.86 3.09
CA GLN A 278 -6.78 0.48 3.48
C GLN A 278 -6.46 0.12 4.93
N PHE A 279 -6.43 1.11 5.81
CA PHE A 279 -6.38 0.95 7.27
C PHE A 279 -7.14 2.08 7.95
N LEU A 280 -7.49 1.90 9.22
CA LEU A 280 -8.20 2.90 9.99
C LEU A 280 -7.24 3.89 10.64
N PRO A 281 -7.60 5.18 10.77
CA PRO A 281 -6.85 6.11 11.59
C PRO A 281 -6.56 5.54 12.98
N THR A 282 -5.31 5.61 13.42
CA THR A 282 -4.88 5.04 14.71
C THR A 282 -5.26 5.91 15.91
N SER A 283 -5.71 7.14 15.64
CA SER A 283 -6.11 8.15 16.62
C SER A 283 -7.11 9.13 16.00
N ASN A 284 -7.65 10.02 16.82
CA ASN A 284 -8.50 11.12 16.35
C ASN A 284 -7.66 12.11 15.52
N VAL A 285 -8.14 12.42 14.32
CA VAL A 285 -7.49 13.39 13.43
C VAL A 285 -8.11 14.77 13.60
N THR A 286 -7.35 15.69 14.18
CA THR A 286 -7.75 17.09 14.31
C THR A 286 -7.64 17.81 12.97
N ASN A 287 -6.59 17.55 12.19
CA ASN A 287 -6.42 17.94 10.80
C ASN A 287 -5.17 17.27 10.20
N VAL A 288 -5.04 17.32 8.87
CA VAL A 288 -3.79 16.94 8.20
C VAL A 288 -2.72 18.00 8.46
N LYS A 289 -1.55 17.57 8.97
CA LYS A 289 -0.41 18.43 9.32
C LYS A 289 0.59 18.57 8.18
N SER A 290 0.72 17.56 7.32
CA SER A 290 1.67 17.58 6.20
C SER A 290 1.16 16.75 5.02
N PHE A 291 1.44 17.23 3.82
CA PHE A 291 1.36 16.44 2.59
C PHE A 291 2.66 16.69 1.81
N LEU A 292 3.41 15.63 1.53
CA LEU A 292 4.69 15.69 0.83
C LEU A 292 4.63 14.80 -0.39
N TYR A 293 5.34 15.19 -1.44
CA TYR A 293 5.58 14.31 -2.57
C TYR A 293 6.97 14.54 -3.15
N ALA A 294 7.47 13.54 -3.85
CA ALA A 294 8.60 13.68 -4.77
C ALA A 294 8.38 12.75 -5.95
N TRP A 295 9.03 13.02 -7.08
CA TRP A 295 8.81 12.24 -8.29
C TRP A 295 10.05 12.13 -9.16
N VAL A 296 10.09 11.05 -9.95
CA VAL A 296 11.17 10.72 -10.88
C VAL A 296 10.56 10.11 -12.14
N SER A 297 11.00 10.57 -13.32
CA SER A 297 10.67 9.93 -14.59
C SER A 297 11.39 8.59 -14.68
N LEU A 298 10.73 7.57 -15.22
CA LEU A 298 11.22 6.20 -15.38
C LEU A 298 11.66 5.91 -16.82
N ASP A 299 11.40 6.81 -17.76
CA ASP A 299 11.88 6.66 -19.13
C ASP A 299 13.42 6.66 -19.16
N LYS A 300 14.00 5.79 -19.99
CA LYS A 300 15.44 5.77 -20.20
C LYS A 300 15.86 7.13 -20.76
N ARG A 301 16.90 7.71 -20.16
CA ARG A 301 17.54 8.89 -20.74
C ARG A 301 18.54 8.39 -21.77
N ASP A 302 18.41 8.91 -22.99
CA ASP A 302 19.45 8.83 -24.01
C ASP A 302 20.74 9.53 -23.53
#